data_AF-W9Z4B8-F1
#
_entry.id   AF-W9Z4B8-F1
#
_cell.length_a   1.000
_cell.length_b   1.000
_cell.length_c   1.000
_cell.angle_alpha   90.00
_cell.angle_beta   90.00
_cell.angle_gamma   90.00
#
_symmetry.space_group_name_H-M   'P 1'
#
loop_
_entity.id
_entity.type
_entity.pdbx_description
1 polymer ?
#
loop_
_entity_poly.entity_id
_entity_poly.type
_entity_poly.pdbx_seq_one_letter_code
_entity_poly.pdbx_strand_id
1 'polypeptide(L)'
;MDQSLVEAWTVAQNSCSMINLAEETRRNLAPELLYDTMASVMYHLLHMNFDPGSIDEAVRLGLLGMSYHAFVHWQDVRLPHVYFPSVYKNCLLDPRLVDEAPSQVMLWLLMLGAVSAFTASDYPWLKDCLRKHINICQVQTWNEMREVLKSLMWIGLLHDKPGKEMFESVL
;
A
#
# COMPACT_ATOMS: atom_id res chain seq x y z
N MET A 1 4.33 16.59 2.55
CA MET A 1 3.53 15.78 3.48
C MET A 1 3.18 16.57 4.70
N ASP A 2 1.88 16.75 4.90
CA ASP A 2 1.26 17.22 6.13
C ASP A 2 1.77 16.48 7.38
N GLN A 3 1.84 17.19 8.51
CA GLN A 3 2.44 16.66 9.73
C GLN A 3 1.62 15.49 10.34
N SER A 4 0.30 15.56 10.33
CA SER A 4 -0.55 14.48 10.86
C SER A 4 -0.43 13.22 9.98
N LEU A 5 -0.27 13.41 8.67
CA LEU A 5 0.00 12.29 7.76
C LEU A 5 1.37 11.64 8.01
N VAL A 6 2.40 12.45 8.31
CA VAL A 6 3.73 11.94 8.68
C VAL A 6 3.68 11.12 9.98
N GLU A 7 2.90 11.57 10.97
CA GLU A 7 2.70 10.83 12.21
C GLU A 7 2.00 9.47 11.95
N ALA A 8 0.90 9.46 11.19
CA ALA A 8 0.21 8.24 10.81
C ALA A 8 1.12 7.27 10.01
N TRP A 9 1.87 7.80 9.04
CA TRP A 9 2.85 7.04 8.27
C TRP A 9 3.89 6.38 9.17
N THR A 10 4.46 7.15 10.10
CA THR A 10 5.52 6.67 11.00
C THR A 10 5.02 5.52 11.89
N VAL A 11 3.82 5.65 12.45
CA VAL A 11 3.20 4.60 13.26
C VAL A 11 2.95 3.33 12.43
N ALA A 12 2.39 3.47 11.23
CA ALA A 12 2.14 2.34 10.34
C ALA A 12 3.44 1.65 9.89
N GLN A 13 4.46 2.42 9.54
CA GLN A 13 5.77 1.92 9.10
C GLN A 13 6.51 1.17 10.20
N ASN A 14 6.53 1.71 11.42
CA ASN A 14 7.10 1.03 12.58
C ASN A 14 6.38 -0.30 12.85
N SER A 15 5.06 -0.31 12.70
CA SER A 15 4.25 -1.53 12.87
C SER A 15 4.59 -2.58 11.80
N CYS A 16 4.67 -2.20 10.53
CA CYS A 16 5.12 -3.09 9.44
C CYS A 16 6.48 -3.70 9.72
N SER A 17 7.42 -2.88 10.18
CA SER A 17 8.79 -3.29 10.46
C SER A 17 8.84 -4.30 11.60
N MET A 18 8.09 -4.06 12.68
CA MET A 18 7.96 -5.01 13.78
C MET A 18 7.33 -6.34 13.34
N ILE A 19 6.32 -6.28 12.45
CA ILE A 19 5.66 -7.49 11.94
C ILE A 19 6.65 -8.34 11.15
N ASN A 20 7.34 -7.73 10.18
CA ASN A 20 8.33 -8.41 9.37
C ASN A 20 9.47 -9.00 10.23
N LEU A 21 9.94 -8.26 11.24
CA LEU A 21 10.99 -8.74 12.13
C LEU A 21 10.52 -9.93 12.98
N ALA A 22 9.28 -9.91 13.47
CA ALA A 22 8.73 -11.02 14.24
C ALA A 22 8.54 -12.27 13.38
N GLU A 23 8.12 -12.11 12.12
CA GLU A 23 8.07 -13.19 11.12
C GLU A 23 9.47 -13.80 10.91
N GLU A 24 10.47 -12.97 10.63
CA GLU A 24 11.86 -13.39 10.41
C GLU A 24 12.47 -14.09 11.63
N THR A 25 12.11 -13.64 12.84
CA THR A 25 12.59 -14.22 14.11
C THR A 25 11.70 -15.34 14.67
N ARG A 26 10.63 -15.72 13.94
CA ARG A 26 9.62 -16.71 14.36
C ARG A 26 9.03 -16.44 15.76
N ARG A 27 8.85 -15.16 16.09
CA ARG A 27 8.22 -14.73 17.35
C ARG A 27 6.72 -14.52 17.13
N ASN A 28 5.93 -14.89 18.12
CA ASN A 28 4.50 -14.57 18.11
C ASN A 28 4.30 -13.08 18.37
N LEU A 29 3.69 -12.38 17.42
CA LEU A 29 3.11 -11.06 17.66
C LEU A 29 1.81 -11.24 18.43
N ALA A 30 1.53 -10.35 19.38
CA ALA A 30 0.18 -10.21 19.92
C ALA A 30 -0.71 -9.57 18.84
N PRO A 31 -1.67 -10.31 18.23
CA PRO A 31 -2.49 -9.78 17.15
C PRO A 31 -3.33 -8.57 17.59
N GLU A 32 -3.70 -8.54 18.87
CA GLU A 32 -4.43 -7.45 19.53
C GLU A 32 -3.76 -6.08 19.35
N LEU A 33 -2.45 -6.00 19.61
CA LEU A 33 -1.70 -4.75 19.48
C LEU A 33 -1.66 -4.26 18.03
N LEU A 34 -1.64 -5.19 17.07
CA LEU A 34 -1.66 -4.88 15.65
C LEU A 34 -3.03 -4.36 15.21
N TYR A 35 -4.12 -4.96 15.68
CA TYR A 35 -5.47 -4.47 15.42
C TYR A 35 -5.68 -3.07 15.95
N ASP A 36 -5.32 -2.83 17.20
CA ASP A 36 -5.50 -1.53 17.85
C ASP A 36 -4.70 -0.44 17.13
N THR A 37 -3.47 -0.78 16.73
CA THR A 37 -2.62 0.16 15.98
C THR A 37 -3.20 0.47 14.60
N MET A 38 -3.59 -0.56 13.82
CA MET A 38 -4.17 -0.34 12.49
C MET A 38 -5.52 0.37 12.56
N ALA A 39 -6.36 0.06 13.56
CA ALA A 39 -7.63 0.73 13.79
C ALA A 39 -7.43 2.22 14.16
N SER A 40 -6.46 2.52 15.03
CA SER A 40 -6.12 3.90 15.40
C SER A 40 -5.60 4.70 14.19
N VAL A 41 -4.71 4.11 13.39
CA VAL A 41 -4.21 4.71 12.15
C VAL A 41 -5.34 4.97 11.16
N MET A 42 -6.21 3.98 10.91
CA MET A 42 -7.38 4.15 10.02
C MET A 42 -8.30 5.26 10.51
N TYR A 43 -8.62 5.29 11.81
CA TYR A 43 -9.47 6.33 12.38
C TYR A 43 -8.88 7.72 12.15
N HIS A 44 -7.57 7.89 12.36
CA HIS A 44 -6.91 9.17 12.13
C HIS A 44 -6.93 9.57 10.64
N LEU A 45 -6.62 8.65 9.74
CA LEU A 45 -6.61 8.89 8.28
C LEU A 45 -7.99 9.22 7.70
N LEU A 46 -9.07 8.67 8.29
CA LEU A 46 -10.45 8.97 7.88
C LEU A 46 -10.88 10.42 8.19
N HIS A 47 -10.21 11.07 9.16
CA HIS A 47 -10.50 12.46 9.53
C HIS A 47 -9.60 13.47 8.82
N MET A 48 -8.62 13.01 8.05
CA MET A 48 -7.78 13.85 7.21
C MET A 48 -8.43 14.08 5.85
N ASN A 49 -8.26 15.27 5.30
CA ASN A 49 -8.66 15.61 3.94
C ASN A 49 -7.52 16.37 3.26
N PHE A 50 -7.14 15.93 2.07
CA PHE A 50 -6.14 16.59 1.24
C PHE A 50 -6.71 16.88 -0.13
N ASP A 51 -6.01 17.72 -0.90
CA ASP A 51 -6.42 18.01 -2.26
C ASP A 51 -6.41 16.72 -3.09
N PRO A 52 -7.51 16.38 -3.80
CA PRO A 52 -7.53 15.24 -4.70
C PRO A 52 -6.35 15.34 -5.65
N GLY A 53 -5.63 14.24 -5.90
CA GLY A 53 -4.47 14.21 -6.79
C GLY A 53 -3.15 14.72 -6.21
N SER A 54 -3.13 15.20 -4.97
CA SER A 54 -1.88 15.47 -4.26
C SER A 54 -1.19 14.16 -3.83
N ILE A 55 0.12 14.20 -3.63
CA ILE A 55 0.89 13.09 -3.03
C ILE A 55 0.33 12.74 -1.65
N ASP A 56 -0.05 13.75 -0.86
CA ASP A 56 -0.58 13.55 0.48
C ASP A 56 -1.90 12.77 0.47
N GLU A 57 -2.80 13.07 -0.47
CA GLU A 57 -4.04 12.29 -0.65
C GLU A 57 -3.77 10.85 -1.11
N ALA A 58 -2.84 10.67 -2.06
CA ALA A 58 -2.48 9.35 -2.54
C ALA A 58 -1.87 8.49 -1.43
N VAL A 59 -0.99 9.07 -0.60
CA VAL A 59 -0.39 8.42 0.56
C VAL A 59 -1.44 8.12 1.63
N ARG A 60 -2.37 9.05 1.90
CA ARG A 60 -3.47 8.84 2.84
C ARG A 60 -4.37 7.67 2.42
N LEU A 61 -4.76 7.62 1.14
CA LEU A 61 -5.57 6.54 0.58
C LEU A 61 -4.81 5.21 0.56
N GLY A 62 -3.52 5.23 0.20
CA GLY A 62 -2.64 4.07 0.28
C GLY A 62 -2.60 3.52 1.70
N LEU A 63 -2.24 4.34 2.69
CA LEU A 63 -2.24 3.96 4.10
C LEU A 63 -3.58 3.38 4.56
N LEU A 64 -4.70 4.00 4.16
CA LEU A 64 -6.03 3.51 4.50
C LEU A 64 -6.27 2.10 3.92
N GLY A 65 -5.93 1.88 2.65
CA GLY A 65 -6.04 0.57 1.99
C GLY A 65 -5.14 -0.48 2.64
N MET A 66 -3.92 -0.11 3.02
CA MET A 66 -2.98 -0.98 3.73
C MET A 66 -3.50 -1.38 5.10
N SER A 67 -3.90 -0.41 5.92
CA SER A 67 -4.34 -0.66 7.29
C SER A 67 -5.64 -1.45 7.31
N TYR A 68 -6.54 -1.17 6.37
CA TYR A 68 -7.76 -1.94 6.17
C TYR A 68 -7.46 -3.39 5.73
N HIS A 69 -6.59 -3.58 4.73
CA HIS A 69 -6.23 -4.91 4.25
C HIS A 69 -5.57 -5.76 5.34
N ALA A 70 -4.66 -5.16 6.11
CA ALA A 70 -4.09 -5.76 7.31
C ALA A 70 -5.19 -6.16 8.30
N PHE A 71 -6.01 -5.21 8.74
CA PHE A 71 -7.06 -5.43 9.73
C PHE A 71 -8.02 -6.56 9.32
N VAL A 72 -8.49 -6.54 8.08
CA VAL A 72 -9.47 -7.51 7.56
C VAL A 72 -8.88 -8.90 7.40
N HIS A 73 -7.65 -9.03 6.89
CA HIS A 73 -7.02 -10.32 6.74
C HIS A 73 -6.81 -11.03 8.08
N TRP A 74 -6.40 -10.27 9.10
CA TRP A 74 -6.17 -10.85 10.42
C TRP A 74 -7.48 -11.15 11.18
N GLN A 75 -8.59 -10.46 10.89
CA GLN A 75 -9.90 -10.77 11.46
C GLN A 75 -10.70 -11.85 10.68
N ASP A 76 -10.17 -12.36 9.55
CA ASP A 76 -10.87 -13.29 8.64
C ASP A 76 -12.27 -12.78 8.20
N VAL A 77 -12.38 -11.46 8.03
CA VAL A 77 -13.61 -10.79 7.56
C VAL A 77 -13.48 -10.53 6.07
N ARG A 78 -14.61 -10.41 5.33
CA ARG A 78 -14.62 -9.84 3.98
C ARG A 78 -15.73 -8.80 3.89
N LEU A 79 -15.40 -7.53 3.70
CA LEU A 79 -16.39 -6.50 3.38
C LEU A 79 -16.18 -6.02 1.94
N PRO A 80 -17.23 -6.03 1.10
CA PRO A 80 -17.14 -5.46 -0.23
C PRO A 80 -16.97 -3.94 -0.15
N HIS A 81 -15.91 -3.41 -0.74
CA HIS A 81 -15.68 -1.97 -0.84
C HIS A 81 -15.94 -1.53 -2.27
N VAL A 82 -17.17 -1.09 -2.54
CA VAL A 82 -17.59 -0.70 -3.91
C VAL A 82 -17.03 0.67 -4.31
N TYR A 83 -16.73 1.54 -3.34
CA TYR A 83 -16.36 2.94 -3.61
C TYR A 83 -14.85 3.23 -3.51
N PHE A 84 -14.15 2.60 -2.56
CA PHE A 84 -12.73 2.86 -2.32
C PHE A 84 -11.82 2.64 -3.55
N PRO A 85 -11.95 1.53 -4.32
CA PRO A 85 -11.10 1.32 -5.50
C PRO A 85 -11.24 2.42 -6.55
N SER A 86 -12.46 2.93 -6.75
CA SER A 86 -12.72 4.02 -7.71
C SER A 86 -12.06 5.33 -7.29
N VAL A 87 -12.17 5.71 -6.01
CA VAL A 87 -11.52 6.91 -5.47
C VAL A 87 -10.01 6.79 -5.57
N TYR A 88 -9.47 5.63 -5.18
CA TYR A 88 -8.03 5.40 -5.19
C TYR A 88 -7.47 5.43 -6.61
N LYS A 89 -8.12 4.74 -7.56
CA LYS A 89 -7.76 4.78 -8.98
C LYS A 89 -7.75 6.21 -9.54
N ASN A 90 -8.79 7.00 -9.25
CA ASN A 90 -8.86 8.38 -9.74
C ASN A 90 -7.71 9.23 -9.19
N CYS A 91 -7.32 9.02 -7.93
CA CYS A 91 -6.15 9.70 -7.35
C CYS A 91 -4.85 9.26 -8.02
N LEU A 92 -4.67 7.96 -8.28
CA LEU A 92 -3.44 7.41 -8.91
C LEU A 92 -3.25 7.85 -10.36
N LEU A 93 -4.34 8.18 -11.04
CA LEU A 93 -4.35 8.65 -12.43
C LEU A 93 -4.32 10.19 -12.55
N ASP A 94 -4.32 10.93 -11.44
CA ASP A 94 -4.23 12.39 -11.49
C ASP A 94 -2.85 12.81 -12.07
N PRO A 95 -2.82 13.66 -13.10
CA PRO A 95 -1.57 14.07 -13.73
C PRO A 95 -0.56 14.69 -12.74
N ARG A 96 -1.03 15.45 -11.74
CA ARG A 96 -0.14 16.07 -10.75
C ARG A 96 0.62 15.01 -9.97
N LEU A 97 -0.06 13.96 -9.53
CA LEU A 97 0.58 12.85 -8.85
C LEU A 97 1.57 12.14 -9.78
N VAL A 98 1.15 11.85 -11.01
CA VAL A 98 1.97 11.11 -11.98
C VAL A 98 3.28 11.86 -12.32
N ASP A 99 3.24 13.18 -12.32
CA ASP A 99 4.38 14.03 -12.65
C ASP A 99 5.28 14.32 -11.44
N GLU A 100 4.72 14.44 -10.23
CA GLU A 100 5.45 14.86 -9.03
C GLU A 100 5.92 13.69 -8.14
N ALA A 101 5.22 12.55 -8.15
CA ALA A 101 5.51 11.47 -7.22
C ALA A 101 6.79 10.70 -7.58
N PRO A 102 7.68 10.43 -6.60
CA PRO A 102 8.83 9.55 -6.83
C PRO A 102 8.38 8.16 -7.32
N SER A 103 9.10 7.58 -8.28
CA SER A 103 8.69 6.29 -8.87
C SER A 103 8.63 5.16 -7.85
N GLN A 104 9.46 5.18 -6.81
CA GLN A 104 9.39 4.21 -5.71
C GLN A 104 8.07 4.31 -4.92
N VAL A 105 7.58 5.53 -4.68
CA VAL A 105 6.29 5.77 -4.03
C VAL A 105 5.16 5.32 -4.95
N MET A 106 5.25 5.60 -6.26
CA MET A 106 4.27 5.12 -7.24
C MET A 106 4.21 3.59 -7.30
N LEU A 107 5.36 2.91 -7.29
CA LEU A 107 5.40 1.44 -7.22
C LEU A 107 4.68 0.94 -5.97
N TRP A 108 4.95 1.55 -4.82
CA TRP A 108 4.29 1.19 -3.57
C TRP A 108 2.78 1.40 -3.63
N LEU A 109 2.31 2.56 -4.09
CA LEU A 109 0.89 2.87 -4.21
C LEU A 109 0.15 1.91 -5.15
N LEU A 110 0.73 1.66 -6.34
CA LEU A 110 0.15 0.78 -7.35
C LEU A 110 0.11 -0.67 -6.88
N MET A 111 1.21 -1.18 -6.31
CA MET A 111 1.28 -2.55 -5.78
C MET A 111 0.33 -2.75 -4.61
N LEU A 112 0.20 -1.74 -3.74
CA LEU A 112 -0.75 -1.80 -2.65
C LEU A 112 -2.19 -1.84 -3.15
N GLY A 113 -2.54 -1.03 -4.15
CA GLY A 113 -3.84 -1.09 -4.80
C GLY A 113 -4.11 -2.46 -5.42
N ALA A 114 -3.10 -3.06 -6.06
CA ALA A 114 -3.17 -4.38 -6.67
C ALA A 114 -3.55 -5.47 -5.66
N VAL A 115 -2.97 -5.45 -4.46
CA VAL A 115 -3.19 -6.49 -3.44
C VAL A 115 -4.40 -6.23 -2.54
N SER A 116 -4.85 -4.97 -2.43
CA SER A 116 -5.87 -4.59 -1.44
C SER A 116 -7.23 -4.16 -2.00
N ALA A 117 -7.27 -3.63 -3.24
CA ALA A 117 -8.43 -2.88 -3.71
C ALA A 117 -8.87 -3.21 -5.14
N PHE A 118 -7.92 -3.40 -6.06
CA PHE A 118 -8.20 -3.54 -7.48
C PHE A 118 -8.57 -4.97 -7.86
N THR A 119 -9.37 -5.10 -8.91
CA THR A 119 -9.82 -6.38 -9.45
C THR A 119 -9.33 -6.56 -10.88
N ALA A 120 -9.60 -7.72 -11.49
CA ALA A 120 -9.16 -8.04 -12.84
C ALA A 120 -9.56 -7.00 -13.91
N SER A 121 -10.67 -6.27 -13.73
CA SER A 121 -11.08 -5.20 -14.63
C SER A 121 -10.14 -3.98 -14.61
N ASP A 122 -9.39 -3.80 -13.52
CA ASP A 122 -8.46 -2.69 -13.34
C ASP A 122 -7.03 -3.04 -13.75
N TYR A 123 -6.74 -4.31 -13.99
CA TYR A 123 -5.38 -4.73 -14.29
C TYR A 123 -4.78 -4.11 -15.57
N PRO A 124 -5.51 -3.84 -16.66
CA PRO A 124 -4.91 -3.26 -17.86
C PRO A 124 -4.17 -1.93 -17.58
N TRP A 125 -4.86 -0.93 -17.00
CA TRP A 125 -4.24 0.37 -16.71
C TRP A 125 -3.18 0.28 -15.62
N LEU A 126 -3.41 -0.57 -14.62
CA LEU A 126 -2.51 -0.77 -13.49
C LEU A 126 -1.18 -1.35 -13.96
N LYS A 127 -1.22 -2.38 -14.82
CA LYS A 127 -0.03 -3.02 -15.38
C LYS A 127 0.79 -2.06 -16.24
N ASP A 128 0.13 -1.21 -17.02
CA ASP A 128 0.83 -0.21 -17.84
C ASP A 128 1.55 0.83 -16.97
N CYS A 129 0.91 1.29 -15.89
CA CYS A 129 1.53 2.19 -14.92
C CYS A 129 2.68 1.52 -14.15
N LEU A 130 2.48 0.27 -13.69
CA LEU A 130 3.52 -0.51 -13.03
C LEU A 130 4.74 -0.69 -13.94
N ARG A 131 4.54 -1.07 -15.20
CA ARG A 131 5.63 -1.26 -16.17
C ARG A 131 6.45 0.00 -16.35
N LYS A 132 5.81 1.17 -16.44
CA LYS A 132 6.49 2.48 -16.51
C LYS A 132 7.43 2.66 -15.32
N HIS A 133 6.95 2.50 -14.09
CA HIS A 133 7.75 2.76 -12.91
C HIS A 133 8.77 1.66 -12.59
N ILE A 134 8.49 0.41 -12.96
CA ILE A 134 9.45 -0.70 -12.89
C ILE A 134 10.67 -0.38 -13.77
N ASN A 135 10.44 0.09 -15.00
CA ASN A 135 11.51 0.49 -15.91
C ASN A 135 12.31 1.68 -15.39
N ILE A 136 11.65 2.69 -14.81
CA ILE A 136 12.33 3.87 -14.23
C ILE A 136 13.20 3.47 -13.03
N CYS A 137 12.68 2.61 -12.15
CA CYS A 137 13.42 2.11 -10.99
C CYS A 137 14.40 0.98 -11.33
N GLN A 138 14.46 0.55 -12.59
CA GLN A 138 15.30 -0.54 -13.09
C GLN A 138 15.12 -1.89 -12.35
N VAL A 139 13.92 -2.14 -11.83
CA VAL A 139 13.61 -3.37 -11.10
C VAL A 139 13.45 -4.54 -12.08
N GLN A 140 14.30 -5.55 -11.95
CA GLN A 140 14.31 -6.75 -12.82
C GLN A 140 13.75 -7.98 -12.14
N THR A 141 13.86 -8.06 -10.82
CA THR A 141 13.43 -9.24 -10.06
C THR A 141 12.40 -8.91 -9.00
N TRP A 142 11.61 -9.91 -8.60
CA TRP A 142 10.68 -9.76 -7.49
C TRP A 142 11.39 -9.37 -6.19
N ASN A 143 12.61 -9.89 -5.95
CA ASN A 143 13.36 -9.54 -4.76
C ASN A 143 13.71 -8.04 -4.74
N GLU A 144 14.15 -7.47 -5.87
CA GLU A 144 14.40 -6.03 -5.98
C GLU A 144 13.12 -5.22 -5.78
N MET A 145 12.00 -5.62 -6.38
CA MET A 145 10.69 -5.00 -6.17
C MET A 145 10.33 -5.02 -4.68
N ARG A 146 10.49 -6.16 -4.04
CA ARG A 146 10.16 -6.37 -2.64
C ARG A 146 11.00 -5.48 -1.72
N GLU A 147 12.29 -5.31 -2.00
CA GLU A 147 13.14 -4.39 -1.22
C GLU A 147 12.67 -2.93 -1.37
N VAL A 148 12.27 -2.49 -2.57
CA VAL A 148 11.66 -1.17 -2.76
C VAL A 148 10.39 -1.03 -1.93
N LEU A 149 9.49 -2.02 -1.97
CA LEU A 149 8.23 -1.97 -1.23
C LEU A 149 8.45 -1.99 0.29
N LYS A 150 9.39 -2.80 0.78
CA LYS A 150 9.75 -2.88 2.21
C LYS A 150 10.44 -1.62 2.72
N SER A 151 11.18 -0.90 1.88
CA SER A 151 11.78 0.39 2.26
C SER A 151 10.74 1.46 2.61
N LEU A 152 9.52 1.32 2.10
CA LEU A 152 8.37 2.14 2.43
C LEU A 152 7.52 1.42 3.49
N MET A 153 6.58 0.58 3.07
CA MET A 153 5.74 -0.25 3.94
C MET A 153 5.26 -1.48 3.19
N TRP A 154 5.70 -2.65 3.60
CA TRP A 154 5.25 -3.90 3.00
C TRP A 154 5.33 -5.01 4.01
N ILE A 155 4.23 -5.74 4.21
CA ILE A 155 4.17 -6.86 5.13
C ILE A 155 4.36 -8.13 4.31
N GLY A 156 5.49 -8.82 4.51
CA GLY A 156 5.87 -9.99 3.71
C GLY A 156 4.80 -11.08 3.76
N LEU A 157 4.44 -11.51 4.97
CA LEU A 157 3.40 -12.52 5.22
C LEU A 157 2.07 -12.26 4.49
N LEU A 158 1.66 -10.99 4.38
CA LEU A 158 0.35 -10.60 3.86
C LEU A 158 0.38 -10.33 2.36
N HIS A 159 1.42 -9.65 1.89
CA HIS A 159 1.44 -9.06 0.57
C HIS A 159 2.36 -9.78 -0.43
N ASP A 160 3.36 -10.57 0.02
CA ASP A 160 4.38 -11.11 -0.89
C ASP A 160 3.79 -12.01 -1.98
N LYS A 161 2.86 -12.91 -1.62
CA LYS A 161 2.26 -13.83 -2.59
C LYS A 161 1.44 -13.09 -3.67
N PRO A 162 0.38 -12.33 -3.32
CA PRO A 162 -0.40 -11.63 -4.35
C PRO A 162 0.41 -10.54 -5.07
N GLY A 163 1.38 -9.91 -4.38
CA GLY A 163 2.27 -8.93 -5.00
C GLY A 163 3.19 -9.56 -6.04
N LYS A 164 3.79 -10.72 -5.74
CA LYS A 164 4.63 -11.44 -6.69
C LYS A 164 3.85 -11.87 -7.93
N GLU A 165 2.64 -12.40 -7.74
CA GLU A 165 1.75 -12.79 -8.85
C GLU A 165 1.43 -11.59 -9.76
N MET A 166 1.16 -10.40 -9.18
CA MET A 166 0.96 -9.18 -9.97
C MET A 166 2.23 -8.78 -10.72
N PHE A 167 3.38 -8.72 -10.05
CA PHE A 167 4.66 -8.33 -10.63
C PHE A 167 5.08 -9.22 -11.80
N GLU A 168 5.01 -10.53 -11.63
CA GLU A 168 5.33 -11.52 -12.69
C GLU A 168 4.37 -11.43 -13.88
N SER A 169 3.17 -10.86 -13.69
CA SER A 169 2.21 -10.66 -14.78
C SER A 169 2.40 -9.36 -15.56
N VAL A 170 3.35 -8.51 -15.15
CA VAL A 170 3.70 -7.22 -15.78
C VAL A 170 4.99 -7.33 -16.62
N LEU A 171 5.96 -8.11 -16.13
CA LEU A 171 7.18 -8.50 -16.84
C LEU A 171 6.86 -9.33 -18.09
#